data_AF-A0A662MA80-F1
#
_entry.id   AF-A0A662MA80-F1
#
_cell.length_a   1.000
_cell.length_b   1.000
_cell.length_c   1.000
_cell.angle_alpha   90.00
_cell.angle_beta   90.00
_cell.angle_gamma   90.00
#
_symmetry.space_group_name_H-M   'P 1'
#
loop_
_entity.id
_entity.type
_entity.pdbx_description
1 polymer ?
#
loop_
_entity_poly.entity_id
_entity_poly.type
_entity_poly.pdbx_seq_one_letter_code
_entity_poly.pdbx_strand_id
1 'polypeptide(L)'
;YAKKLDWMFHKFANSDEYKSESWLTCMEKFVSEYLKLPDYAWYTVNTYNYDNILSQVLQYTIFNLKGESEFYEDCYVIMQTHNGCDVRGGYSTPHVFRVIDWEYFVMAQHEIYAKCSKCGVNWISDDSGYHWYNDNWDTADIGNEWLFDSELNKVFHKDCGGEIVFDVLHTF
;
A
#
# COMPACT_ATOMS: atom_id res chain seq x y z
N TYR A 1 -0.94 4.52 -15.13
CA TYR A 1 -2.22 4.10 -15.72
C TYR A 1 -1.97 3.22 -16.94
N ALA A 2 -2.57 2.04 -17.01
CA ALA A 2 -2.36 1.04 -18.07
C ALA A 2 -3.57 0.95 -19.01
N LYS A 3 -3.79 2.01 -19.81
CA LYS A 3 -5.01 2.26 -20.60
C LYS A 3 -5.56 1.06 -21.38
N LYS A 4 -4.71 0.28 -22.03
CA LYS A 4 -5.15 -0.88 -22.83
C LYS A 4 -5.72 -1.99 -21.95
N LEU A 5 -5.02 -2.34 -20.87
CA LEU A 5 -5.48 -3.35 -19.91
C LEU A 5 -6.72 -2.89 -19.16
N ASP A 6 -6.76 -1.61 -18.78
CA ASP A 6 -7.92 -0.98 -18.15
C ASP A 6 -9.19 -1.10 -19.02
N TRP A 7 -9.07 -0.78 -20.31
CA TRP A 7 -10.16 -0.98 -21.27
C TRP A 7 -10.55 -2.46 -21.43
N MET A 8 -9.57 -3.37 -21.50
CA MET A 8 -9.83 -4.82 -21.59
C MET A 8 -10.58 -5.32 -20.36
N PHE A 9 -10.17 -4.89 -19.17
CA PHE A 9 -10.80 -5.23 -17.91
C PHE A 9 -12.24 -4.72 -17.85
N HIS A 10 -12.49 -3.45 -18.16
CA HIS A 10 -13.86 -2.93 -18.17
C HIS A 10 -14.74 -3.59 -19.23
N LYS A 11 -14.20 -3.95 -20.40
CA LYS A 11 -14.94 -4.71 -21.41
C LYS A 11 -15.30 -6.11 -20.91
N PHE A 12 -14.38 -6.77 -20.21
CA PHE A 12 -14.62 -8.07 -19.58
C PHE A 12 -15.70 -7.97 -18.50
N ALA A 13 -15.56 -7.03 -17.56
CA ALA A 13 -16.47 -6.87 -16.43
C ALA A 13 -17.89 -6.44 -16.85
N ASN A 14 -18.04 -5.76 -17.99
CA ASN A 14 -19.35 -5.37 -18.53
C ASN A 14 -19.94 -6.40 -19.52
N SER A 15 -19.33 -7.58 -19.69
CA SER A 15 -19.90 -8.63 -20.52
C SER A 15 -21.21 -9.16 -19.92
N ASP A 16 -22.05 -9.82 -20.73
CA ASP A 16 -23.31 -10.41 -20.22
C ASP A 16 -23.09 -11.45 -19.11
N GLU A 17 -21.91 -12.10 -19.11
CA GLU A 17 -21.52 -13.10 -18.12
C GLU A 17 -21.09 -12.46 -16.79
N TYR A 18 -20.44 -11.30 -16.81
CA TYR A 18 -19.79 -10.71 -15.63
C TYR A 18 -20.43 -9.42 -15.10
N LYS A 19 -21.34 -8.79 -15.85
CA LYS A 19 -21.94 -7.49 -15.46
C LYS A 19 -22.74 -7.50 -14.15
N SER A 20 -23.12 -8.68 -13.64
CA SER A 20 -23.80 -8.83 -12.35
C SER A 20 -22.86 -9.21 -11.21
N GLU A 21 -21.60 -9.51 -11.50
CA GLU A 21 -20.61 -9.89 -10.50
C GLU A 21 -20.09 -8.67 -9.74
N SER A 22 -19.54 -8.91 -8.56
CA SER A 22 -18.84 -7.87 -7.82
C SER A 22 -17.58 -7.42 -8.56
N TRP A 23 -17.12 -6.19 -8.29
CA TRP A 23 -15.85 -5.71 -8.82
C TRP A 23 -14.67 -6.61 -8.44
N LEU A 24 -14.65 -7.09 -7.18
CA LEU A 24 -13.61 -8.01 -6.70
C LEU A 24 -13.59 -9.30 -7.52
N THR A 25 -14.76 -9.92 -7.70
CA THR A 25 -14.90 -11.13 -8.53
C THR A 25 -14.46 -10.87 -9.97
N CYS A 26 -14.83 -9.73 -10.55
CA CYS A 26 -14.36 -9.34 -11.88
C CYS A 26 -12.84 -9.19 -11.94
N MET A 27 -12.20 -8.62 -10.91
CA MET A 27 -10.75 -8.45 -10.86
C MET A 27 -10.03 -9.81 -10.84
N GLU A 28 -10.47 -10.73 -9.98
CA GLU A 28 -9.90 -12.08 -9.84
C GLU A 28 -10.12 -12.94 -11.09
N LYS A 29 -11.32 -12.89 -11.68
CA LYS A 29 -11.63 -13.63 -12.91
C LYS A 29 -10.96 -13.04 -14.15
N PHE A 30 -10.72 -11.73 -14.17
CA PHE A 30 -9.97 -11.13 -15.27
C PHE A 30 -8.54 -11.68 -15.34
N VAL A 31 -7.87 -11.84 -14.19
CA VAL A 31 -6.51 -12.40 -14.18
C VAL A 31 -6.50 -13.91 -14.39
N SER A 32 -7.39 -14.66 -13.74
CA SER A 32 -7.40 -16.13 -13.77
C SER A 32 -8.06 -16.73 -15.02
N GLU A 33 -9.18 -16.17 -15.49
CA GLU A 33 -9.95 -16.75 -16.60
C GLU A 33 -9.68 -16.05 -17.94
N TYR A 34 -9.63 -14.70 -17.94
CA TYR A 34 -9.45 -13.93 -19.17
C TYR A 34 -7.99 -13.84 -19.60
N LEU A 35 -7.08 -13.47 -18.68
CA LEU A 35 -5.64 -13.46 -18.94
C LEU A 35 -5.00 -14.84 -18.77
N LYS A 36 -5.67 -15.78 -18.10
CA LYS A 36 -5.22 -17.16 -17.89
C LYS A 36 -3.87 -17.24 -17.18
N LEU A 37 -3.65 -16.36 -16.22
CA LEU A 37 -2.45 -16.36 -15.40
C LEU A 37 -2.50 -17.52 -14.39
N PRO A 38 -1.37 -18.19 -14.13
CA PRO A 38 -1.30 -19.22 -13.11
C PRO A 38 -1.48 -18.61 -11.70
N ASP A 39 -1.99 -19.40 -10.76
CA ASP A 39 -2.34 -18.94 -9.40
C ASP A 39 -1.18 -18.31 -8.62
N TYR A 40 0.07 -18.62 -8.96
CA TYR A 40 1.26 -18.04 -8.31
C TYR A 40 1.68 -16.69 -8.90
N ALA A 41 1.09 -16.27 -10.02
CA ALA A 41 1.45 -15.02 -10.71
C ALA A 41 0.52 -13.85 -10.34
N TRP A 42 -0.42 -14.05 -9.44
CA TRP A 42 -1.35 -13.02 -8.98
C TRP A 42 -1.88 -13.32 -7.59
N TYR A 43 -2.33 -12.27 -6.90
CA TYR A 43 -3.11 -12.40 -5.67
C TYR A 43 -3.87 -11.11 -5.37
N THR A 44 -4.83 -11.21 -4.45
CA THR A 44 -5.69 -10.11 -4.04
C THR A 44 -5.34 -9.66 -2.62
N VAL A 45 -5.30 -8.34 -2.43
CA VAL A 45 -5.04 -7.70 -1.15
C VAL A 45 -6.19 -6.77 -0.82
N ASN A 46 -6.54 -6.74 0.47
CA ASN A 46 -7.39 -5.71 1.03
C ASN A 46 -6.66 -5.13 2.25
N THR A 47 -6.30 -3.85 2.19
CA THR A 47 -5.51 -3.21 3.25
C THR A 47 -6.26 -3.16 4.57
N TYR A 48 -7.59 -3.31 4.56
CA TYR A 48 -8.38 -3.49 5.79
C TYR A 48 -7.94 -4.70 6.64
N ASN A 49 -7.34 -5.72 6.01
CA ASN A 49 -7.01 -6.98 6.70
C ASN A 49 -5.70 -6.93 7.49
N TYR A 50 -4.98 -5.81 7.48
CA TYR A 50 -3.74 -5.63 8.24
C TYR A 50 -3.56 -4.15 8.63
N ASP A 51 -2.76 -3.91 9.66
CA ASP A 51 -2.40 -2.55 10.08
C ASP A 51 -1.55 -1.88 9.01
N ASN A 52 -1.92 -0.66 8.63
CA ASN A 52 -1.30 0.12 7.57
C ASN A 52 -1.44 1.62 7.85
N ILE A 53 -0.63 2.44 7.18
CA ILE A 53 -0.55 3.90 7.39
C ILE A 53 -1.42 4.70 6.40
N LEU A 54 -2.24 4.02 5.60
CA LEU A 54 -3.02 4.66 4.56
C LEU A 54 -4.25 5.35 5.15
N SER A 55 -4.57 6.55 4.64
CA SER A 55 -5.79 7.27 5.04
C SER A 55 -7.07 6.68 4.48
N GLN A 56 -6.98 5.70 3.57
CA GLN A 56 -8.12 5.01 2.94
C GLN A 56 -7.78 3.54 2.69
N VAL A 57 -8.81 2.69 2.72
CA VAL A 57 -8.67 1.27 2.39
C VAL A 57 -8.48 1.09 0.88
N LEU A 58 -7.47 0.32 0.50
CA LEU A 58 -7.26 -0.16 -0.87
C LEU A 58 -7.69 -1.62 -0.95
N GLN A 59 -8.41 -1.97 -2.02
CA GLN A 59 -8.59 -3.35 -2.43
C GLN A 59 -8.05 -3.50 -3.84
N TYR A 60 -7.14 -4.45 -4.03
CA TYR A 60 -6.47 -4.61 -5.30
C TYR A 60 -6.13 -6.06 -5.62
N THR A 61 -6.07 -6.38 -6.91
CA THR A 61 -5.50 -7.61 -7.44
C THR A 61 -4.21 -7.25 -8.16
N ILE A 62 -3.10 -7.78 -7.70
CA ILE A 62 -1.78 -7.58 -8.32
C ILE A 62 -1.40 -8.81 -9.13
N PHE A 63 -0.75 -8.61 -10.27
CA PHE A 63 -0.43 -9.70 -11.20
C PHE A 63 0.78 -9.37 -12.08
N ASN A 64 1.50 -10.40 -12.51
CA ASN A 64 2.56 -10.32 -13.52
C ASN A 64 2.05 -10.87 -14.86
N LEU A 65 2.12 -10.07 -15.93
CA LEU A 65 1.65 -10.48 -17.27
C LEU A 65 2.48 -11.58 -17.94
N LYS A 66 3.74 -11.77 -17.53
CA LYS A 66 4.58 -12.88 -17.99
C LYS A 66 4.20 -14.22 -17.34
N GLY A 67 3.32 -14.20 -16.32
CA GLY A 67 2.92 -15.40 -15.59
C GLY A 67 4.01 -15.91 -14.64
N GLU A 68 4.90 -15.03 -14.20
CA GLU A 68 5.98 -15.33 -13.26
C GLU A 68 5.53 -15.02 -11.82
N SER A 69 6.15 -15.69 -10.83
CA SER A 69 5.87 -15.44 -9.39
C SER A 69 6.55 -14.19 -8.85
N GLU A 70 7.51 -13.63 -9.59
CA GLU A 70 8.25 -12.44 -9.20
C GLU A 70 7.59 -11.19 -9.78
N PHE A 71 7.42 -10.14 -8.97
CA PHE A 71 6.70 -8.92 -9.35
C PHE A 71 7.63 -7.74 -9.71
N TYR A 72 8.92 -8.00 -9.98
CA TYR A 72 9.92 -6.96 -10.25
C TYR A 72 9.75 -6.28 -11.62
N GLU A 73 9.27 -7.02 -12.63
CA GLU A 73 9.04 -6.50 -13.98
C GLU A 73 7.61 -6.83 -14.46
N ASP A 74 7.05 -5.98 -15.33
CA ASP A 74 5.71 -6.19 -15.92
C ASP A 74 4.60 -6.49 -14.90
N CYS A 75 4.72 -5.86 -13.73
CA CYS A 75 3.76 -5.92 -12.65
C CYS A 75 2.65 -4.88 -12.85
N TYR A 76 1.41 -5.33 -12.67
CA TYR A 76 0.21 -4.51 -12.81
C TYR A 76 -0.70 -4.73 -11.61
N VAL A 77 -1.50 -3.71 -11.32
CA VAL A 77 -2.49 -3.75 -10.27
C VAL A 77 -3.84 -3.28 -10.82
N ILE A 78 -4.89 -4.05 -10.54
CA ILE A 78 -6.27 -3.59 -10.67
C ILE A 78 -6.68 -3.12 -9.28
N MET A 79 -6.97 -1.84 -9.10
CA MET A 79 -7.12 -1.21 -7.79
C MET A 79 -8.40 -0.41 -7.69
N GLN A 80 -9.05 -0.50 -6.53
CA GLN A 80 -10.18 0.33 -6.11
C GLN A 80 -9.95 0.86 -4.69
N THR A 81 -10.45 2.06 -4.42
CA THR A 81 -10.39 2.70 -3.10
C THR A 81 -11.75 2.63 -2.42
N HIS A 82 -11.75 2.52 -1.10
CA HIS A 82 -12.98 2.53 -0.33
C HIS A 82 -13.45 3.98 -0.04
N ASN A 83 -14.69 4.31 -0.37
CA ASN A 83 -15.21 5.69 -0.29
C ASN A 83 -15.96 6.01 1.01
N GLY A 84 -15.63 5.36 2.13
CA GLY A 84 -16.17 5.69 3.46
C GLY A 84 -17.57 5.12 3.77
N CYS A 85 -17.98 4.05 3.10
CA CYS A 85 -19.18 3.25 3.43
C CYS A 85 -18.84 2.02 4.29
N ASP A 86 -19.68 0.99 4.37
CA ASP A 86 -19.28 -0.28 4.99
C ASP A 86 -18.17 -0.96 4.17
N VAL A 87 -17.13 -1.57 4.77
CA VAL A 87 -15.99 -2.17 4.03
C VAL A 87 -16.37 -3.39 3.17
N ARG A 88 -17.58 -3.93 3.34
CA ARG A 88 -18.14 -5.00 2.49
C ARG A 88 -18.78 -4.44 1.21
N GLY A 89 -18.76 -3.12 1.00
CA GLY A 89 -19.24 -2.44 -0.20
C GLY A 89 -18.62 -1.04 -0.39
N GLY A 90 -19.12 -0.25 -1.34
CA GLY A 90 -18.74 1.16 -1.47
C GLY A 90 -17.32 1.44 -1.98
N TYR A 91 -16.67 0.46 -2.60
CA TYR A 91 -15.44 0.70 -3.35
C TYR A 91 -15.72 1.48 -4.63
N SER A 92 -14.73 2.26 -5.07
CA SER A 92 -14.72 2.94 -6.36
C SER A 92 -14.79 1.94 -7.51
N THR A 93 -15.07 2.43 -8.72
CA THR A 93 -14.78 1.65 -9.91
C THR A 93 -13.27 1.34 -9.95
N PRO A 94 -12.88 0.07 -10.15
CA PRO A 94 -11.47 -0.31 -10.20
C PRO A 94 -10.81 0.12 -11.51
N HIS A 95 -9.52 0.44 -11.43
CA HIS A 95 -8.70 0.83 -12.57
C HIS A 95 -7.37 0.09 -12.60
N VAL A 96 -6.82 -0.10 -13.81
CA VAL A 96 -5.57 -0.83 -14.01
C VAL A 96 -4.36 0.11 -14.12
N PHE A 97 -3.35 -0.14 -13.30
CA PHE A 97 -2.08 0.60 -13.28
C PHE A 97 -0.91 -0.34 -13.48
N ARG A 98 0.17 0.18 -14.08
CA ARG A 98 1.47 -0.47 -14.05
C ARG A 98 2.15 -0.08 -12.73
N VAL A 99 2.67 -1.05 -12.01
CA VAL A 99 3.49 -0.83 -10.82
C VAL A 99 4.91 -0.51 -11.30
N ILE A 100 5.45 0.63 -10.86
CA ILE A 100 6.79 1.08 -11.30
C ILE A 100 7.87 0.46 -10.40
N ASP A 101 7.58 0.41 -9.11
CA ASP A 101 8.44 -0.15 -8.07
C ASP A 101 7.53 -0.98 -7.16
N TRP A 102 7.67 -2.30 -7.27
CA TRP A 102 6.84 -3.26 -6.55
C TRP A 102 7.14 -3.26 -5.06
N GLU A 103 8.42 -3.30 -4.71
CA GLU A 103 8.85 -3.33 -3.31
C GLU A 103 8.37 -2.06 -2.61
N TYR A 104 8.59 -0.90 -3.24
CA TYR A 104 8.12 0.36 -2.71
C TYR A 104 6.60 0.41 -2.55
N PHE A 105 5.83 -0.08 -3.53
CA PHE A 105 4.38 -0.10 -3.46
C PHE A 105 3.84 -0.88 -2.24
N VAL A 106 4.57 -1.91 -1.77
CA VAL A 106 4.20 -2.69 -0.58
C VAL A 106 4.70 -2.04 0.69
N MET A 107 5.99 -1.70 0.73
CA MET A 107 6.66 -1.13 1.91
C MET A 107 6.00 0.19 2.32
N ALA A 108 5.66 1.05 1.35
CA ALA A 108 5.02 2.34 1.60
C ALA A 108 3.65 2.27 2.30
N GLN A 109 3.08 1.08 2.47
CA GLN A 109 1.81 0.89 3.17
C GLN A 109 1.99 0.72 4.69
N HIS A 110 3.19 0.43 5.19
CA HIS A 110 3.41 0.15 6.61
C HIS A 110 4.75 0.66 7.14
N GLU A 111 5.72 0.97 6.28
CA GLU A 111 7.00 1.51 6.71
C GLU A 111 6.94 3.02 6.95
N ILE A 112 7.42 3.43 8.12
CA ILE A 112 7.50 4.83 8.55
C ILE A 112 8.94 5.16 8.93
N TYR A 113 9.43 6.27 8.42
CA TYR A 113 10.70 6.86 8.79
C TYR A 113 10.44 8.10 9.63
N ALA A 114 11.15 8.23 10.74
CA ALA A 114 11.13 9.43 11.57
C ALA A 114 12.55 9.99 11.67
N LYS A 115 12.71 11.31 11.58
CA LYS A 115 14.02 11.96 11.67
C LYS A 115 13.96 13.24 12.47
N CYS A 116 14.90 13.41 13.39
CA CYS A 116 15.08 14.67 14.09
C CYS A 116 15.70 15.72 13.15
N SER A 117 14.98 16.81 12.95
CA SER A 117 15.38 17.96 12.12
C SER A 117 16.66 18.68 12.58
N LYS A 118 17.08 18.47 13.84
CA LYS A 118 18.22 19.17 14.45
C LYS A 118 19.49 18.32 14.54
N CYS A 119 19.40 17.12 15.11
CA CYS A 119 20.58 16.26 15.31
C CYS A 119 20.72 15.16 14.24
N GLY A 120 19.71 14.96 13.39
CA GLY A 120 19.75 13.99 12.30
C GLY A 120 19.54 12.53 12.71
N VAL A 121 19.45 12.22 14.00
CA VAL A 121 19.04 10.90 14.50
C VAL A 121 17.70 10.53 13.89
N ASN A 122 17.56 9.28 13.49
CA ASN A 122 16.41 8.72 12.83
C ASN A 122 15.95 7.43 13.50
N TRP A 123 14.71 7.09 13.18
CA TRP A 123 14.03 5.89 13.61
C TRP A 123 13.23 5.32 12.45
N ILE A 124 13.05 4.01 12.45
CA ILE A 124 12.32 3.26 11.44
C ILE A 124 11.27 2.42 12.14
N SER A 125 10.08 2.32 11.56
CA SER A 125 9.06 1.35 11.91
C SER A 125 8.66 0.57 10.66
N ASP A 126 8.57 -0.74 10.79
CA ASP A 126 8.16 -1.70 9.75
C ASP A 126 6.76 -2.28 10.02
N ASP A 127 6.01 -1.70 10.95
CA ASP A 127 4.72 -2.20 11.42
C ASP A 127 3.72 -1.08 11.72
N SER A 128 3.72 -0.05 10.88
CA SER A 128 2.80 1.09 10.97
C SER A 128 2.92 1.90 12.26
N GLY A 129 4.12 1.99 12.81
CA GLY A 129 4.46 2.82 13.96
C GLY A 129 4.28 2.14 15.32
N TYR A 130 4.10 0.81 15.36
CA TYR A 130 3.88 0.07 16.61
C TYR A 130 5.21 -0.24 17.33
N HIS A 131 6.23 -0.68 16.60
CA HIS A 131 7.62 -0.75 17.06
C HIS A 131 8.50 0.24 16.29
N TRP A 132 9.52 0.75 16.98
CA TRP A 132 10.51 1.65 16.41
C TRP A 132 11.92 1.14 16.65
N TYR A 133 12.78 1.37 15.68
CA TYR A 133 14.18 0.94 15.71
C TYR A 133 15.09 2.10 15.33
N ASN A 134 16.32 2.11 15.84
CA ASN A 134 17.37 3.01 15.38
C ASN A 134 18.04 2.48 14.09
N ASP A 135 19.02 3.22 13.56
CA ASP A 135 19.81 2.82 12.37
C ASP A 135 20.50 1.44 12.48
N ASN A 136 20.75 0.96 13.69
CA ASN A 136 21.36 -0.35 13.94
C ASN A 136 20.33 -1.46 14.10
N TRP A 137 19.05 -1.18 13.89
CA TRP A 137 17.92 -2.09 14.15
C TRP A 137 17.75 -2.49 15.62
N ASP A 138 18.32 -1.72 16.55
CA ASP A 138 18.01 -1.89 17.97
C ASP A 138 16.65 -1.23 18.27
N THR A 139 15.84 -1.87 19.11
CA THR A 139 14.57 -1.29 19.59
C THR A 139 14.81 0.07 20.22
N ALA A 140 14.11 1.08 19.72
CA ALA A 140 14.12 2.43 20.26
C ALA A 140 13.07 2.58 21.37
N ASP A 141 13.40 3.36 22.40
CA ASP A 141 12.47 3.68 23.47
C ASP A 141 11.90 5.08 23.20
N ILE A 142 10.98 5.15 22.24
CA ILE A 142 10.37 6.42 21.84
C ILE A 142 9.62 7.10 23.00
N GLY A 143 9.18 6.35 24.02
CA GLY A 143 8.59 6.91 25.23
C GLY A 143 9.60 7.74 26.05
N ASN A 144 10.87 7.33 26.03
CA ASN A 144 11.97 8.07 26.66
C ASN A 144 12.63 9.08 25.73
N GLU A 145 12.64 8.86 24.42
CA GLU A 145 13.33 9.72 23.44
C GLU A 145 12.46 10.86 22.91
N TRP A 146 11.14 10.68 22.83
CA TRP A 146 10.23 11.61 22.16
C TRP A 146 9.29 12.33 23.12
N LEU A 147 9.01 13.60 22.82
CA LEU A 147 8.03 14.45 23.50
C LEU A 147 6.92 14.80 22.52
N PHE A 148 5.69 14.36 22.80
CA PHE A 148 4.51 14.79 22.05
C PHE A 148 3.95 16.09 22.63
N ASP A 149 3.88 17.12 21.80
CA ASP A 149 3.19 18.37 22.09
C ASP A 149 1.80 18.32 21.43
N SER A 150 0.77 18.18 22.26
CA SER A 150 -0.62 18.10 21.82
C SER A 150 -1.19 19.42 21.31
N GLU A 151 -0.67 20.56 21.76
CA GLU A 151 -1.15 21.88 21.31
C GLU A 151 -0.65 22.18 19.89
N LEU A 152 0.58 21.78 19.60
CA LEU A 152 1.18 21.93 18.28
C LEU A 152 0.87 20.75 17.35
N ASN A 153 0.37 19.64 17.88
CA ASN A 153 0.25 18.35 17.19
C ASN A 153 1.59 17.92 16.54
N LYS A 154 2.66 17.96 17.33
CA LYS A 154 4.04 17.70 16.89
C LYS A 154 4.79 16.82 17.86
N VAL A 155 5.83 16.16 17.36
CA VAL A 155 6.74 15.33 18.15
C VAL A 155 8.13 15.98 18.14
N PHE A 156 8.80 16.01 19.29
CA PHE A 156 10.13 16.59 19.46
C PHE A 156 11.09 15.58 20.09
N HIS A 157 12.35 15.60 19.66
CA HIS A 157 13.40 14.82 20.28
C HIS A 157 13.81 15.46 21.62
N LYS A 158 13.68 14.74 22.74
CA LYS A 158 13.87 15.28 24.09
C LYS A 158 15.25 15.87 24.33
N ASP A 159 16.30 15.26 23.79
CA ASP A 159 17.68 15.66 24.07
C ASP A 159 18.07 16.99 23.43
N CYS A 160 17.63 17.22 22.19
CA CYS A 160 18.05 18.39 21.42
C CYS A 160 16.93 19.41 21.18
N GLY A 161 15.67 19.05 21.43
CA GLY A 161 14.49 19.88 21.17
C GLY A 161 14.15 20.05 19.69
N GLY A 162 14.75 19.27 18.80
CA GLY A 162 14.43 19.30 17.37
C GLY A 162 13.12 18.57 17.07
N GLU A 163 12.31 19.12 16.16
CA GLU A 163 11.10 18.46 15.66
C GLU A 163 11.45 17.14 14.97
N ILE A 164 10.66 16.11 15.25
CA ILE A 164 10.71 14.82 14.58
C ILE A 164 9.75 14.87 13.39
N VAL A 165 10.32 14.70 12.20
CA VAL A 165 9.59 14.71 10.93
C VAL A 165 9.37 13.26 10.50
N PHE A 166 8.13 12.93 10.16
CA PHE A 166 7.74 11.62 9.65
C PHE A 166 7.69 11.64 8.13
N ASP A 167 8.14 10.55 7.51
CA ASP A 167 8.04 10.32 6.08
C ASP A 167 7.74 8.84 5.82
N VAL A 168 7.16 8.54 4.67
CA VAL A 168 7.19 7.19 4.12
C VAL A 168 8.53 7.07 3.39
N LEU A 169 9.12 5.88 3.28
CA LEU A 169 10.34 5.74 2.48
C LEU A 169 10.13 6.44 1.12
N HIS A 170 11.11 7.18 0.64
CA HIS A 170 11.21 7.50 -0.76
C HIS A 170 12.55 6.91 -1.16
N THR A 171 12.55 5.82 -1.92
CA THR A 171 13.76 5.32 -2.55
C THR A 171 14.35 6.47 -3.38
N PHE A 172 15.58 6.88 -3.04
CA PHE A 172 16.38 7.88 -3.77
C PHE A 172 16.92 7.32 -5.07
#